data_AF-A0A958ZSI5-F1
#
_entry.id   AF-A0A958ZSI5-F1
#
_cell.length_a   1.000
_cell.length_b   1.000
_cell.length_c   1.000
_cell.angle_alpha   90.00
_cell.angle_beta   90.00
_cell.angle_gamma   90.00
#
_symmetry.space_group_name_H-M   'P 1'
#
loop_
_entity.id
_entity.type
_entity.pdbx_description
1 polymer ?
#
loop_
_entity_poly.entity_id
_entity_poly.type
_entity_poly.pdbx_seq_one_letter_code
_entity_poly.pdbx_strand_id
1 'polypeptide(L)'
;MTREEKQVYMLLKTVIFSYHGLDEDEKKDLENTAEKLEASDELKWALNFIAEDFITAFERARTYLNDIIGDYPKEERINLINMVWEANNLKGYVTEMEATAMLKLAKDWNVEKELIALVLK
;
A
#
# COMPACT_ATOMS: atom_id res chain seq x y z
N MET A 1 -5.65 -6.13 14.47
CA MET A 1 -5.77 -6.52 13.05
C MET A 1 -5.78 -8.04 12.95
N THR A 2 -6.64 -8.58 12.09
CA THR A 2 -6.61 -9.98 11.68
C THR A 2 -5.36 -10.27 10.83
N ARG A 3 -5.06 -11.55 10.60
CA ARG A 3 -3.97 -11.95 9.70
C ARG A 3 -4.15 -11.39 8.28
N GLU A 4 -5.38 -11.43 7.77
CA GLU A 4 -5.71 -10.92 6.44
C GLU A 4 -5.52 -9.41 6.35
N GLU A 5 -5.97 -8.66 7.36
CA GLU A 5 -5.77 -7.21 7.43
C GLU A 5 -4.27 -6.85 7.46
N LYS A 6 -3.46 -7.58 8.23
CA LYS A 6 -2.00 -7.41 8.25
C LYS A 6 -1.39 -7.68 6.87
N GLN A 7 -1.83 -8.76 6.21
CA GLN A 7 -1.32 -9.13 4.90
C GLN A 7 -1.67 -8.10 3.83
N VAL A 8 -2.93 -7.65 3.80
CA VAL A 8 -3.40 -6.57 2.93
C VAL A 8 -2.57 -5.32 3.15
N TYR A 9 -2.36 -4.94 4.40
CA TYR A 9 -1.61 -3.73 4.74
C TYR A 9 -0.14 -3.81 4.33
N MET A 10 0.53 -4.93 4.66
CA MET A 10 1.92 -5.12 4.28
C MET A 10 2.09 -5.17 2.76
N LEU A 11 1.22 -5.86 2.04
CA LEU A 11 1.27 -5.89 0.57
C LEU A 11 1.08 -4.50 -0.03
N LEU A 12 0.06 -3.78 0.41
CA LEU A 12 -0.28 -2.47 -0.09
C LEU A 12 0.87 -1.48 0.13
N LYS A 13 1.46 -1.45 1.32
CA LYS A 13 2.61 -0.58 1.61
C LYS A 13 3.84 -0.98 0.80
N THR A 14 4.15 -2.27 0.72
CA THR A 14 5.34 -2.78 0.01
C THR A 14 5.23 -2.52 -1.49
N VAL A 15 4.05 -2.68 -2.10
CA VAL A 15 3.89 -2.51 -3.54
C VAL A 15 3.97 -1.06 -3.98
N ILE A 16 3.54 -0.11 -3.15
CA ILE A 16 3.69 1.31 -3.45
C ILE A 16 5.16 1.73 -3.40
N PHE A 17 5.90 1.36 -2.36
CA PHE A 17 7.33 1.64 -2.28
C PHE A 17 8.12 0.93 -3.39
N SER A 18 7.75 -0.30 -3.72
CA SER A 18 8.43 -1.06 -4.77
C SER A 18 8.09 -0.58 -6.19
N TYR A 19 7.15 0.36 -6.35
CA TYR A 19 6.70 0.81 -7.67
C TYR A 19 7.81 1.50 -8.47
N HIS A 20 8.76 2.14 -7.79
CA HIS A 20 9.96 2.76 -8.39
C HIS A 20 11.28 2.14 -7.94
N GLY A 21 11.22 1.17 -7.03
CA GLY A 21 12.37 0.48 -6.45
C GLY A 21 12.57 0.86 -4.99
N LEU A 22 12.81 -0.15 -4.16
CA LEU A 22 12.83 0.00 -2.71
C LEU A 22 14.14 0.63 -2.21
N ASP A 23 14.07 1.80 -1.59
CA ASP A 23 15.21 2.45 -0.93
C ASP A 23 15.43 1.95 0.52
N GLU A 24 16.56 2.32 1.13
CA GLU A 24 16.89 1.85 2.50
C GLU A 24 15.98 2.44 3.58
N ASP A 25 15.45 3.65 3.38
CA ASP A 25 14.53 4.28 4.33
C ASP A 25 13.16 3.59 4.27
N GLU A 26 12.69 3.23 3.07
CA GLU A 26 11.47 2.44 2.84
C GLU A 26 11.57 1.04 3.41
N LYS A 27 12.70 0.36 3.23
CA LYS A 27 12.95 -0.95 3.86
C LYS A 27 12.79 -0.87 5.36
N LYS A 28 13.46 0.11 5.96
CA LYS A 28 13.41 0.31 7.41
C LYS A 28 12.01 0.66 7.88
N ASP A 29 11.27 1.47 7.11
CA ASP A 29 9.88 1.81 7.42
C ASP A 29 8.95 0.58 7.33
N LEU A 30 9.14 -0.29 6.34
CA LEU A 30 8.42 -1.57 6.23
C LEU A 30 8.73 -2.49 7.41
N GLU A 31 10.00 -2.64 7.79
CA GLU A 31 10.42 -3.44 8.95
C GLU A 31 9.83 -2.91 10.26
N ASN A 32 9.93 -1.60 10.50
CA ASN A 32 9.33 -0.95 11.68
C ASN A 32 7.81 -1.16 11.73
N THR A 33 7.17 -1.12 10.57
CA THR A 33 5.72 -1.33 10.44
C THR A 33 5.35 -2.78 10.75
N ALA A 34 6.11 -3.74 10.21
CA ALA A 34 5.93 -5.14 10.48
C ALA A 34 6.16 -5.48 11.96
N GLU A 35 7.13 -4.85 12.61
CA GLU A 35 7.37 -5.02 14.04
C GLU A 35 6.19 -4.49 14.87
N LYS A 36 5.75 -3.25 14.62
CA LYS A 36 4.61 -2.63 15.32
C LYS A 36 3.31 -3.41 15.19
N LEU A 37 3.10 -4.05 14.04
CA LEU A 37 1.89 -4.82 13.76
C LEU A 37 2.03 -6.31 14.08
N GLU A 38 3.20 -6.77 14.56
CA GLU A 38 3.52 -8.19 14.69
C GLU A 38 3.19 -8.95 13.38
N ALA A 39 3.69 -8.42 12.26
CA ALA A 39 3.35 -8.81 10.88
C ALA A 39 4.59 -9.18 10.05
N SER A 40 5.61 -9.76 10.69
CA SER A 40 6.89 -10.10 10.05
C SER A 40 6.73 -11.15 8.94
N ASP A 41 5.83 -12.11 9.13
CA ASP A 41 5.55 -13.15 8.13
C ASP A 41 4.84 -12.55 6.92
N GLU A 42 3.92 -11.62 7.14
CA GLU A 42 3.18 -10.90 6.10
C GLU A 42 4.10 -9.98 5.29
N LEU A 43 5.06 -9.30 5.94
CA LEU A 43 6.10 -8.53 5.25
C LEU A 43 6.94 -9.44 4.34
N LYS A 44 7.43 -10.56 4.88
CA LYS A 44 8.22 -11.52 4.10
C LYS A 44 7.43 -12.05 2.90
N TRP A 45 6.15 -12.33 3.11
CA TRP A 45 5.26 -12.74 2.02
C TRP A 45 5.10 -11.64 0.97
N ALA A 46 4.86 -10.39 1.37
CA ALA A 46 4.73 -9.26 0.45
C ALA A 46 6.00 -9.01 -0.38
N LEU A 47 7.17 -9.08 0.24
CA LEU A 47 8.46 -8.97 -0.46
C LEU A 47 8.64 -10.11 -1.47
N ASN A 48 8.31 -11.35 -1.10
CA ASN A 48 8.36 -12.49 -2.03
C ASN A 48 7.34 -12.35 -3.17
N PHE A 49 6.14 -11.84 -2.88
CA PHE A 49 5.11 -11.58 -3.89
C PHE A 49 5.60 -10.60 -4.96
N ILE A 50 6.34 -9.57 -4.56
CA ILE A 50 6.91 -8.60 -5.51
C ILE A 50 8.11 -9.18 -6.24
N ALA A 51 8.97 -9.94 -5.55
CA ALA A 51 10.16 -10.55 -6.13
C ALA A 51 9.86 -11.64 -7.18
N GLU A 52 8.68 -12.27 -7.12
CA GLU A 52 8.25 -13.28 -8.09
C GLU A 52 8.16 -12.73 -9.52
N ASP A 53 7.59 -11.53 -9.67
CA ASP A 53 7.55 -10.81 -10.93
C ASP A 53 7.46 -9.31 -10.66
N PHE A 54 8.62 -8.64 -10.68
CA PHE A 54 8.72 -7.22 -10.40
C PHE A 54 8.00 -6.36 -11.44
N ILE A 55 7.90 -6.82 -12.69
CA ILE A 55 7.31 -6.05 -13.79
C ILE A 55 5.79 -5.99 -13.61
N THR A 56 5.16 -7.10 -13.23
CA THR A 56 3.71 -7.16 -13.06
C THR A 56 3.26 -7.03 -11.61
N ALA A 57 4.19 -6.95 -10.65
CA ALA A 57 3.93 -6.90 -9.20
C ALA A 57 2.79 -5.95 -8.81
N PHE A 58 2.79 -4.72 -9.36
CA PHE A 58 1.74 -3.75 -9.06
C PHE A 58 0.36 -4.21 -9.55
N GLU A 59 0.22 -4.65 -10.80
CA GLU A 59 -1.07 -5.10 -11.31
C GLU A 59 -1.54 -6.38 -10.60
N ARG A 60 -0.63 -7.31 -10.27
CA ARG A 60 -0.98 -8.50 -9.48
C ARG A 60 -1.45 -8.12 -8.07
N ALA A 61 -0.75 -7.20 -7.40
CA ALA A 61 -1.14 -6.73 -6.07
C ALA A 61 -2.48 -6.01 -6.13
N ARG A 62 -2.69 -5.16 -7.14
CA ARG A 62 -3.94 -4.45 -7.39
C ARG A 62 -5.10 -5.43 -7.57
N THR A 63 -4.95 -6.49 -8.37
CA THR A 63 -5.97 -7.54 -8.49
C THR A 63 -6.24 -8.23 -7.15
N TYR A 64 -5.19 -8.68 -6.46
CA TYR A 64 -5.31 -9.34 -5.16
C TYR A 64 -6.02 -8.46 -4.11
N LEU A 65 -5.63 -7.19 -4.05
CA LEU A 65 -6.21 -6.21 -3.13
C LEU A 65 -7.66 -5.90 -3.50
N ASN A 66 -8.00 -5.80 -4.78
CA ASN A 66 -9.39 -5.57 -5.22
C ASN A 66 -10.30 -6.76 -4.88
N ASP A 67 -9.80 -7.99 -4.95
CA ASP A 67 -10.58 -9.18 -4.59
C ASP A 67 -10.93 -9.23 -3.08
N ILE A 68 -10.11 -8.60 -2.23
CA ILE A 68 -10.32 -8.55 -0.78
C ILE A 68 -11.06 -7.27 -0.37
N ILE A 69 -10.58 -6.13 -0.84
CA ILE A 69 -11.01 -4.78 -0.43
C ILE A 69 -12.22 -4.29 -1.23
N GLY A 70 -12.48 -4.85 -2.41
CA GLY A 70 -13.60 -4.42 -3.27
C GLY A 70 -14.95 -4.46 -2.56
N ASP A 71 -15.14 -5.44 -1.67
CA ASP A 71 -16.35 -5.64 -0.88
C ASP A 71 -16.36 -4.86 0.44
N TYR A 72 -15.27 -4.16 0.79
CA TYR A 72 -15.19 -3.43 2.05
C TYR A 72 -16.14 -2.20 2.04
N PRO A 73 -16.66 -1.81 3.21
CA PRO A 73 -17.34 -0.53 3.37
C PRO A 73 -16.45 0.61 2.85
N LYS A 74 -17.09 1.66 2.31
CA LYS A 74 -16.35 2.81 1.76
C LYS A 74 -15.39 3.43 2.78
N GLU A 75 -15.79 3.50 4.04
CA GLU A 75 -14.95 4.06 5.12
C GLU A 75 -13.65 3.27 5.33
N GLU A 76 -13.70 1.93 5.26
CA GLU A 76 -12.51 1.10 5.39
C GLU A 76 -11.55 1.28 4.19
N ARG A 77 -12.09 1.44 2.98
CA ARG A 77 -11.30 1.78 1.79
C ARG A 77 -10.61 3.13 1.92
N ILE A 78 -11.31 4.12 2.47
CA ILE A 78 -10.74 5.44 2.76
C ILE A 78 -9.62 5.30 3.80
N ASN A 79 -9.83 4.55 4.88
CA ASN A 79 -8.83 4.33 5.93
C ASN A 79 -7.56 3.70 5.36
N LEU A 80 -7.68 2.69 4.49
CA LEU A 80 -6.54 2.04 3.84
C LEU A 80 -5.75 3.02 2.97
N ILE A 81 -6.43 3.83 2.15
CA ILE A 81 -5.78 4.88 1.35
C ILE A 81 -5.09 5.92 2.23
N ASN A 82 -5.76 6.39 3.29
CA ASN A 82 -5.19 7.37 4.22
C ASN A 82 -3.90 6.87 4.84
N MET A 83 -3.89 5.64 5.36
CA MET A 83 -2.71 5.07 6.01
C MET A 83 -1.52 4.95 5.05
N VAL A 84 -1.77 4.61 3.79
CA VAL A 84 -0.72 4.48 2.77
C VAL A 84 -0.20 5.84 2.35
N TRP A 85 -1.09 6.82 2.18
CA TRP A 85 -0.72 8.20 1.92
C TRP A 85 0.17 8.75 3.04
N GLU A 86 -0.24 8.58 4.30
CA GLU A 86 0.54 9.00 5.47
C GLU A 86 1.91 8.31 5.52
N ALA A 87 1.96 7.00 5.28
CA ALA A 87 3.20 6.24 5.25
C ALA A 87 4.17 6.72 4.16
N ASN A 88 3.67 7.01 2.95
CA ASN A 88 4.50 7.54 1.86
C ASN A 88 4.94 8.98 2.13
N ASN A 89 4.08 9.78 2.74
CA ASN A 89 4.39 11.17 3.05
C ASN A 89 5.30 11.34 4.28
N LEU A 90 5.67 10.27 4.99
CA LEU A 90 6.63 10.32 6.12
C LEU A 90 7.99 10.91 5.71
N LYS A 91 8.39 10.73 4.44
CA LYS A 91 9.63 11.31 3.90
C LYS A 91 9.52 12.81 3.61
N GLY A 92 8.34 13.40 3.77
CA GLY A 92 8.03 14.80 3.47
C GLY A 92 7.76 15.09 1.98
N TYR A 93 7.77 14.06 1.13
CA TYR A 93 7.38 14.14 -0.27
C TYR A 93 6.88 12.77 -0.76
N VAL A 94 6.11 12.79 -1.84
CA VAL A 94 5.64 11.60 -2.57
C VAL A 94 6.03 11.78 -4.03
N THR A 95 6.61 10.74 -4.65
CA THR A 95 6.99 10.78 -6.07
C THR A 95 5.74 10.74 -6.98
N GLU A 96 5.85 11.24 -8.21
CA GLU A 96 4.75 11.17 -9.19
C GLU A 96 4.31 9.71 -9.46
N MET A 97 5.27 8.78 -9.41
CA MET A 97 5.02 7.36 -9.63
C MET A 97 4.19 6.74 -8.49
N GLU A 98 4.53 7.02 -7.24
CA GLU A 98 3.74 6.58 -6.07
C GLU A 98 2.36 7.25 -6.05
N ALA A 99 2.28 8.55 -6.35
CA ALA A 99 1.01 9.26 -6.45
C ALA A 99 0.11 8.65 -7.53
N THR A 100 0.68 8.29 -8.68
CA THR A 100 -0.04 7.61 -9.76
C THR A 100 -0.53 6.22 -9.32
N ALA A 101 0.31 5.45 -8.63
CA ALA A 101 -0.06 4.14 -8.11
C ALA A 101 -1.22 4.24 -7.10
N MET A 102 -1.15 5.20 -6.17
CA MET A 102 -2.22 5.47 -5.20
C MET A 102 -3.52 5.93 -5.88
N LEU A 103 -3.44 6.80 -6.90
CA LEU A 103 -4.61 7.24 -7.67
C LEU A 103 -5.30 6.09 -8.40
N LYS A 104 -4.54 5.14 -8.97
CA LYS A 104 -5.10 3.94 -9.60
C LYS A 104 -5.89 3.09 -8.61
N LEU A 105 -5.34 2.87 -7.41
CA LEU A 105 -6.03 2.10 -6.36
C LEU A 105 -7.27 2.85 -5.84
N ALA A 106 -7.16 4.16 -5.60
CA ALA A 106 -8.29 4.97 -5.16
C ALA A 106 -9.43 4.96 -6.18
N LYS A 107 -9.12 4.92 -7.48
CA LYS A 107 -10.10 4.76 -8.56
C LYS A 107 -10.82 3.43 -8.50
N ASP A 108 -10.09 2.33 -8.37
CA ASP A 108 -10.70 1.00 -8.25
C ASP A 108 -11.63 0.89 -7.05
N TRP A 109 -11.23 1.55 -5.96
CA TRP A 109 -11.97 1.54 -4.71
C TRP A 109 -13.06 2.62 -4.63
N ASN A 110 -13.21 3.45 -5.66
CA ASN A 110 -14.18 4.55 -5.73
C ASN A 110 -14.03 5.57 -4.56
N VAL A 111 -12.78 5.91 -4.24
CA VAL A 111 -12.37 6.85 -3.17
C VAL A 111 -11.39 7.94 -3.67
N GLU A 112 -11.38 8.23 -4.98
CA GLU A 112 -10.48 9.22 -5.59
C GLU A 112 -10.63 10.62 -4.99
N LYS A 113 -11.86 11.03 -4.67
CA LYS A 113 -12.15 12.35 -4.11
C LYS A 113 -11.56 12.51 -2.73
N GLU A 114 -11.60 11.44 -1.94
CA GLU A 114 -11.06 11.38 -0.60
C GLU A 114 -9.53 11.44 -0.63
N LEU A 115 -8.88 10.69 -1.54
CA LEU A 115 -7.44 10.81 -1.75
C LEU A 115 -7.05 12.25 -2.11
N ILE A 116 -7.72 12.88 -3.09
CA ILE A 116 -7.44 14.27 -3.49
C ILE A 116 -7.60 15.23 -2.31
N ALA A 117 -8.62 15.04 -1.48
CA ALA A 117 -8.85 15.87 -0.31
C ALA A 117 -7.75 15.73 0.77
N LEU A 118 -7.05 14.59 0.84
CA LEU A 118 -5.87 14.43 1.70
C LEU A 118 -4.67 15.21 1.17
N VAL A 119 -4.44 15.16 -0.15
CA VAL A 119 -3.29 15.82 -0.78
C VAL A 119 -3.38 17.35 -0.67
N LEU A 120 -4.60 17.89 -0.66
CA LEU A 120 -4.85 19.34 -0.61
C LEU A 120 -4.83 19.93 0.81
N LYS A 121 -4.64 19.10 1.85
CA LYS A 121 -4.51 19.55 3.24
C LYS A 121 -3.06 19.84 3.60
#